data_AF-A0A2G9P5P2-F1
#
_entry.id   AF-A0A2G9P5P2-F1
#
_cell.length_a   1.000
_cell.length_b   1.000
_cell.length_c   1.000
_cell.angle_alpha   90.00
_cell.angle_beta   90.00
_cell.angle_gamma   90.00
#
_symmetry.space_group_name_H-M   'P 1'
#
loop_
_entity.id
_entity.type
_entity.pdbx_description
1 polymer ?
#
loop_
_entity_poly.entity_id
_entity_poly.type
_entity_poly.pdbx_seq_one_letter_code
_entity_poly.pdbx_strand_id
1 'polypeptide(L)'
;MEETIQFIANTKGWVSIKKMKITEQTDPKSIMEFLASLGTGLDRKVEDSLGKIVEIEKLNIVLNEVLNETGKNAGEIIQAMNSRKISAIVNELVEQDKWQTGEKKEVGEFLKVFAMRKALKTVNVRVDYSEIKIPGMKKPKKVKG
;
A
#
# COMPACT_ATOMS: atom_id res chain seq x y z
N MET A 1 -20.74 0.49 26.91
CA MET A 1 -20.68 0.06 25.50
C MET A 1 -19.80 -1.17 25.43
N GLU A 2 -20.18 -2.21 24.70
CA GLU A 2 -19.25 -3.32 24.40
C GLU A 2 -18.05 -2.75 23.63
N GLU A 3 -16.83 -3.09 24.05
CA GLU A 3 -15.63 -2.64 23.36
C GLU A 3 -15.45 -3.45 22.07
N THR A 4 -15.39 -2.77 20.92
CA THR A 4 -15.30 -3.44 19.61
C THR A 4 -14.45 -2.63 18.63
N ILE A 5 -13.78 -3.32 17.71
CA ILE A 5 -13.13 -2.71 16.54
C ILE A 5 -13.90 -3.15 15.30
N GLN A 6 -14.35 -2.20 14.48
CA GLN A 6 -15.12 -2.47 13.28
C GLN A 6 -14.54 -1.71 12.09
N PHE A 7 -14.34 -2.45 11.00
CA PHE A 7 -14.01 -1.92 9.69
C PHE A 7 -15.04 -2.40 8.68
N ILE A 8 -15.72 -1.45 8.04
CA ILE A 8 -16.77 -1.72 7.07
C ILE A 8 -16.47 -0.88 5.83
N ALA A 9 -16.23 -1.54 4.72
CA ALA A 9 -16.12 -0.93 3.41
C ALA A 9 -17.17 -1.53 2.48
N ASN A 10 -17.91 -0.66 1.81
CA ASN A 10 -18.86 -1.03 0.76
C ASN A 10 -18.77 0.01 -0.34
N THR A 11 -17.99 -0.28 -1.37
CA THR A 11 -17.82 0.57 -2.56
C THR A 11 -17.99 -0.26 -3.82
N LYS A 12 -18.12 0.39 -4.98
CA LYS A 12 -18.27 -0.30 -6.27
C LYS A 12 -17.10 -1.27 -6.50
N GLY A 13 -17.37 -2.57 -6.41
CA GLY A 13 -16.38 -3.64 -6.60
C GLY A 13 -15.55 -4.01 -5.38
N TRP A 14 -15.82 -3.45 -4.19
CA TRP A 14 -15.14 -3.85 -2.96
C TRP A 14 -16.10 -3.82 -1.76
N VAL A 15 -16.34 -5.00 -1.19
CA VAL A 15 -17.05 -5.18 0.07
C VAL A 15 -16.12 -5.88 1.05
N SER A 16 -15.90 -5.28 2.22
CA SER A 16 -15.08 -5.84 3.28
C SER A 16 -15.68 -5.50 4.63
N ILE A 17 -15.98 -6.54 5.41
CA ILE A 17 -16.47 -6.41 6.78
C ILE A 17 -15.50 -7.17 7.67
N LYS A 18 -14.80 -6.46 8.55
CA LYS A 18 -13.97 -7.05 9.60
C LYS A 18 -14.41 -6.47 10.94
N LYS A 19 -14.73 -7.34 11.89
CA LYS A 19 -15.19 -6.94 13.21
C LYS A 19 -14.50 -7.80 14.26
N MET A 20 -14.13 -7.20 15.37
CA MET A 20 -13.57 -7.86 16.54
C MET A 20 -14.28 -7.33 17.78
N LYS A 21 -14.79 -8.23 18.61
CA LYS A 21 -15.26 -7.90 19.96
C LYS A 21 -14.07 -8.00 20.92
N ILE A 22 -13.95 -7.04 21.82
CA ILE A 22 -12.95 -7.01 22.87
C ILE A 22 -13.66 -7.36 24.18
N THR A 23 -13.12 -8.36 24.86
CA THR A 23 -13.58 -8.88 26.14
C THR A 23 -12.40 -8.89 27.10
N GLU A 24 -12.63 -9.15 28.39
CA GLU A 24 -11.54 -9.30 29.38
C GLU A 24 -10.53 -10.40 29.02
N GLN A 25 -10.93 -11.38 28.20
CA GLN A 25 -10.08 -12.47 27.72
C GLN A 25 -9.33 -12.13 26.43
N THR A 26 -9.62 -10.97 25.82
CA THR A 26 -8.99 -10.56 24.57
C THR A 26 -7.57 -10.09 24.84
N ASP A 27 -6.59 -10.85 24.37
CA ASP A 27 -5.19 -10.49 24.53
C ASP A 27 -4.78 -9.37 23.55
N PRO A 28 -3.83 -8.49 23.94
CA PRO A 28 -3.34 -7.43 23.06
C PRO A 28 -2.76 -7.90 21.72
N LYS A 29 -2.21 -9.13 21.67
CA LYS A 29 -1.66 -9.68 20.42
C LYS A 29 -2.79 -9.96 19.42
N SER A 30 -3.95 -10.45 19.86
CA SER A 30 -5.13 -10.61 19.00
C SER A 30 -5.59 -9.28 18.39
N ILE A 31 -5.55 -8.19 19.17
CA ILE A 31 -5.87 -6.84 18.68
C ILE A 31 -4.84 -6.39 17.64
N MET A 32 -3.55 -6.55 17.93
CA MET A 32 -2.46 -6.23 17.01
C MET A 32 -2.58 -6.99 15.68
N GLU A 33 -2.83 -8.30 15.73
CA GLU A 33 -3.03 -9.15 14.54
C GLU A 33 -4.24 -8.68 13.71
N PHE A 34 -5.34 -8.31 14.37
CA PHE A 34 -6.52 -7.77 13.69
C PHE A 34 -6.21 -6.45 12.97
N LEU A 35 -5.54 -5.50 13.65
CA LEU A 35 -5.17 -4.20 13.09
C LEU A 35 -4.16 -4.33 11.94
N ALA A 36 -3.14 -5.17 12.08
CA ALA A 36 -2.20 -5.48 11.00
C ALA A 36 -2.92 -6.05 9.77
N SER A 37 -3.97 -6.86 9.99
CA SER A 37 -4.81 -7.36 8.90
C SER A 37 -5.61 -6.29 8.19
N LEU A 38 -5.96 -5.21 8.88
CA LEU A 38 -6.66 -4.08 8.29
C LEU A 38 -5.71 -3.24 7.45
N GLY A 39 -4.56 -2.87 8.01
CA GLY A 39 -3.56 -2.05 7.33
C GLY A 39 -3.16 -2.64 5.98
N THR A 40 -2.79 -3.92 5.96
CA THR A 40 -2.40 -4.62 4.71
C THR A 40 -3.48 -4.65 3.64
N GLY A 41 -4.76 -4.80 4.04
CA GLY A 41 -5.89 -4.78 3.12
C GLY A 41 -6.20 -3.36 2.61
N LEU A 42 -6.06 -2.37 3.48
CA LEU A 42 -6.29 -0.96 3.17
C LEU A 42 -5.24 -0.42 2.20
N ASP A 43 -3.97 -0.67 2.48
CA ASP A 43 -2.84 -0.24 1.63
C ASP A 43 -3.02 -0.69 0.18
N ARG A 44 -3.31 -1.98 -0.02
CA ARG A 44 -3.58 -2.52 -1.36
C ARG A 44 -4.75 -1.80 -2.05
N LYS A 45 -5.76 -1.39 -1.29
CA LYS A 45 -6.93 -0.68 -1.85
C LYS A 45 -6.63 0.79 -2.17
N VAL A 46 -5.71 1.42 -1.45
CA VAL A 46 -5.15 2.72 -1.82
C VAL A 46 -4.40 2.59 -3.15
N GLU A 47 -3.53 1.59 -3.29
CA GLU A 47 -2.77 1.33 -4.52
C GLU A 47 -3.69 1.00 -5.72
N ASP A 48 -4.67 0.10 -5.52
CA ASP A 48 -5.70 -0.23 -6.53
C ASP A 48 -6.48 1.02 -6.99
N SER A 49 -6.72 1.97 -6.08
CA SER A 49 -7.46 3.21 -6.38
C SER A 49 -6.57 4.24 -7.08
N LEU A 50 -5.30 4.34 -6.67
CA LEU A 50 -4.29 5.16 -7.31
C LEU A 50 -4.12 4.75 -8.78
N GLY A 51 -4.00 3.44 -9.06
CA GLY A 51 -3.89 2.91 -10.41
C GLY A 51 -5.13 3.13 -11.31
N LYS A 52 -6.27 3.54 -10.76
CA LYS A 52 -7.45 3.94 -11.56
C LYS A 52 -7.41 5.41 -11.97
N ILE A 53 -6.64 6.23 -11.27
CA ILE A 53 -6.54 7.67 -11.54
C ILE A 53 -5.22 8.05 -12.22
N VAL A 54 -4.22 7.18 -12.22
CA VAL A 54 -2.93 7.33 -12.93
C VAL A 54 -2.56 6.10 -13.74
N GLU A 55 -1.72 6.29 -14.76
CA GLU A 55 -1.05 5.21 -15.48
C GLU A 55 0.13 4.65 -14.66
N ILE A 56 -0.18 4.03 -13.52
CA ILE A 56 0.82 3.55 -12.54
C ILE A 56 1.81 2.54 -13.12
N GLU A 57 1.45 1.85 -14.22
CA GLU A 57 2.35 0.94 -14.91
C GLU A 57 3.57 1.63 -15.54
N LYS A 58 3.43 2.90 -15.97
CA LYS A 58 4.59 3.68 -16.43
C LYS A 58 5.61 3.89 -15.31
N LEU A 59 5.13 4.20 -14.10
CA LEU A 59 5.98 4.30 -12.93
C LEU A 59 6.64 2.95 -12.59
N ASN A 60 5.92 1.83 -12.72
CA ASN A 60 6.48 0.50 -12.51
C ASN A 60 7.64 0.17 -13.46
N ILE A 61 7.52 0.53 -14.73
CA ILE A 61 8.58 0.32 -15.73
C ILE A 61 9.83 1.11 -15.33
N VAL A 62 9.68 2.42 -15.10
CA VAL A 62 10.79 3.30 -14.70
C VAL A 62 11.41 2.85 -13.39
N LEU A 63 10.59 2.44 -12.42
CA LEU A 63 11.04 1.92 -11.14
C LEU A 63 11.91 0.67 -11.34
N ASN A 64 11.47 -0.30 -12.14
CA ASN A 64 12.25 -1.51 -12.39
C ASN A 64 13.59 -1.22 -13.06
N GLU A 65 13.62 -0.28 -14.02
CA GLU A 65 14.89 0.17 -14.63
C GLU A 65 15.85 0.74 -13.59
N VAL A 66 15.37 1.65 -12.74
CA VAL A 66 16.17 2.24 -11.66
C VAL A 66 16.67 1.17 -10.70
N LEU A 67 15.82 0.22 -10.32
CA LEU A 67 16.19 -0.86 -9.41
C LEU A 67 17.21 -1.84 -10.00
N ASN A 68 17.18 -2.06 -11.32
CA ASN A 68 18.17 -2.91 -12.00
C ASN A 68 19.56 -2.26 -12.04
N GLU A 69 19.62 -0.92 -12.04
CA GLU A 69 20.85 -0.13 -12.03
C GLU A 69 21.36 0.16 -10.61
N THR A 70 20.50 -0.01 -9.60
CA THR A 70 20.81 0.31 -8.20
C THR A 70 21.32 -0.91 -7.45
N GLY A 71 22.24 -0.71 -6.51
CA GLY A 71 22.71 -1.79 -5.65
C GLY A 71 21.62 -2.31 -4.69
N LYS A 72 21.90 -3.46 -4.06
CA LYS A 72 20.89 -4.28 -3.37
C LYS A 72 20.71 -3.95 -1.88
N ASN A 73 21.19 -2.80 -1.41
CA ASN A 73 21.01 -2.40 -0.02
C ASN A 73 19.98 -1.27 0.14
N ALA A 74 19.36 -1.19 1.32
CA ALA A 74 18.27 -0.25 1.57
C ALA A 74 18.67 1.23 1.39
N GLY A 75 19.91 1.61 1.73
CA GLY A 75 20.39 2.98 1.58
C GLY A 75 20.49 3.40 0.11
N GLU A 76 21.05 2.53 -0.73
CA GLU A 76 21.12 2.75 -2.18
C GLU A 76 19.73 2.85 -2.80
N ILE A 77 18.79 1.98 -2.39
CA ILE A 77 17.39 2.05 -2.82
C ILE A 77 16.77 3.40 -2.46
N ILE A 78 16.90 3.85 -1.21
CA ILE A 78 16.36 5.14 -0.77
C ILE A 78 16.95 6.30 -1.58
N GLN A 79 18.26 6.26 -1.85
CA GLN A 79 18.91 7.28 -2.67
C GLN A 79 18.37 7.26 -4.11
N ALA A 80 18.20 6.09 -4.71
CA ALA A 80 17.69 5.92 -6.06
C ALA A 80 16.23 6.40 -6.21
N MET A 81 15.40 6.25 -5.17
CA MET A 81 14.03 6.77 -5.16
C MET A 81 13.98 8.30 -5.21
N ASN A 82 15.03 8.99 -4.77
CA ASN A 82 15.17 10.44 -4.88
C ASN A 82 15.81 10.89 -6.20
N SER A 83 16.00 9.98 -7.16
CA SER A 83 16.60 10.33 -8.45
C SER A 83 15.70 11.23 -9.29
N ARG A 84 16.34 11.96 -10.23
CA ARG A 84 15.62 12.77 -11.23
C ARG A 84 14.70 11.92 -12.10
N LYS A 85 15.07 10.67 -12.38
CA LYS A 85 14.29 9.75 -13.22
C LYS A 85 12.94 9.42 -12.58
N ILE A 86 12.94 9.08 -11.28
CA ILE A 86 11.71 8.86 -10.50
C ILE A 86 10.89 10.16 -10.39
N SER A 87 11.55 11.28 -10.08
CA SER A 87 10.85 12.57 -9.97
C SER A 87 10.19 12.99 -11.29
N ALA A 88 10.85 12.75 -12.43
CA ALA A 88 10.34 13.09 -13.75
C ALA A 88 9.07 12.29 -14.09
N ILE A 89 9.07 10.98 -13.88
CA ILE A 89 7.87 10.16 -14.17
C ILE A 89 6.72 10.47 -13.20
N VAL A 90 7.01 10.78 -11.93
CA VAL A 90 5.97 11.24 -11.00
C VAL A 90 5.35 12.55 -11.50
N ASN A 91 6.17 13.52 -11.89
CA ASN A 91 5.69 14.78 -12.43
C ASN A 91 4.87 14.58 -13.72
N GLU A 92 5.33 13.75 -14.65
CA GLU A 92 4.58 13.39 -15.87
C GLU A 92 3.19 12.84 -15.52
N LEU A 93 3.12 11.91 -14.56
CA LEU A 93 1.86 11.30 -14.16
C LEU A 93 0.89 12.28 -13.48
N VAL A 94 1.40 13.34 -12.85
CA VAL A 94 0.57 14.36 -12.20
C VAL A 94 0.29 15.63 -12.98
N GLU A 95 0.99 15.87 -14.09
CA GLU A 95 0.75 17.02 -14.96
C GLU A 95 -0.50 16.88 -15.86
N GLN A 96 -1.46 16.06 -15.47
CA GLN A 96 -2.73 15.92 -16.19
C GLN A 96 -3.63 17.15 -15.93
N ASP A 97 -4.27 17.68 -16.97
CA ASP A 97 -5.13 18.88 -16.93
C ASP A 97 -6.36 18.74 -16.00
N LYS A 98 -6.63 17.54 -15.48
CA LYS A 98 -7.74 17.23 -14.60
C LYS A 98 -7.50 17.58 -13.13
N TRP A 99 -6.30 18.01 -12.74
CA TRP A 99 -5.93 18.23 -11.34
C TRP A 99 -5.49 19.65 -11.04
N GLN A 100 -5.92 20.15 -9.89
CA GLN A 100 -5.44 21.41 -9.33
C GLN A 100 -4.05 21.22 -8.70
N THR A 101 -3.30 22.31 -8.52
CA THR A 101 -1.92 22.28 -7.98
C THR A 101 -1.81 21.53 -6.63
N GLY A 102 -2.80 21.65 -5.75
CA GLY A 102 -2.85 20.91 -4.48
C GLY A 102 -3.03 19.41 -4.68
N GLU A 103 -3.93 19.01 -5.57
CA GLU A 103 -4.19 17.60 -5.90
C GLU A 103 -2.99 16.95 -6.60
N LYS A 104 -2.32 17.67 -7.51
CA LYS A 104 -1.07 17.21 -8.15
C LYS A 104 -0.01 16.85 -7.11
N LYS A 105 0.16 17.70 -6.10
CA LYS A 105 1.10 17.46 -4.99
C LYS A 105 0.70 16.23 -4.18
N GLU A 106 -0.58 16.13 -3.80
CA GLU A 106 -1.10 15.00 -3.02
C GLU A 106 -0.91 13.67 -3.75
N VAL A 107 -1.36 13.57 -5.01
CA VAL A 107 -1.22 12.35 -5.81
C VAL A 107 0.26 12.02 -6.05
N GLY A 108 1.10 13.04 -6.22
CA GLY A 108 2.55 12.87 -6.32
C GLY A 108 3.17 12.20 -5.08
N GLU A 109 2.72 12.56 -3.88
CA GLU A 109 3.18 11.91 -2.64
C GLU A 109 2.69 10.45 -2.54
N PHE A 110 1.45 10.16 -2.94
CA PHE A 110 0.96 8.78 -3.02
C PHE A 110 1.81 7.92 -3.98
N LEU A 111 2.18 8.45 -5.15
CA LEU A 111 3.05 7.76 -6.12
C LEU A 111 4.45 7.48 -5.54
N LYS A 112 5.03 8.46 -4.82
CA LYS A 112 6.33 8.28 -4.16
C LYS A 112 6.30 7.23 -3.06
N VAL A 113 5.26 7.24 -2.22
CA VAL A 113 5.08 6.22 -1.17
C VAL A 113 4.92 4.83 -1.79
N PHE A 114 4.11 4.71 -2.85
CA PHE A 114 3.96 3.47 -3.61
C PHE A 114 5.31 2.97 -4.15
N ALA A 115 6.06 3.83 -4.86
CA ALA A 115 7.36 3.48 -5.43
C ALA A 115 8.36 3.04 -4.34
N MET A 116 8.47 3.81 -3.25
CA MET A 116 9.36 3.52 -2.14
C MET A 116 9.04 2.19 -1.47
N ARG A 117 7.76 1.93 -1.16
CA ARG A 117 7.35 0.66 -0.55
C ARG A 117 7.68 -0.53 -1.44
N LYS A 118 7.39 -0.42 -2.73
CA LYS A 118 7.68 -1.48 -3.71
C LYS A 118 9.18 -1.72 -3.84
N ALA A 119 9.98 -0.66 -3.92
CA ALA A 119 11.42 -0.71 -3.99
C ALA A 119 12.05 -1.40 -2.76
N LEU A 120 11.66 -0.98 -1.55
CA LEU A 120 12.20 -1.52 -0.30
C LEU A 120 11.89 -3.00 -0.10
N LYS A 121 10.73 -3.47 -0.59
CA LYS A 121 10.40 -4.91 -0.58
C LYS A 121 11.36 -5.75 -1.43
N THR A 122 11.96 -5.20 -2.48
CA THR A 122 12.93 -5.95 -3.33
C THR A 122 14.22 -6.30 -2.59
N VAL A 123 14.53 -5.57 -1.52
CA VAL A 123 15.70 -5.77 -0.65
C VAL A 123 15.29 -6.31 0.73
N ASN A 124 14.12 -6.97 0.82
CA ASN A 124 13.57 -7.57 2.04
C ASN A 124 13.39 -6.62 3.23
N VAL A 125 13.23 -5.32 2.97
CA VAL A 125 12.88 -4.36 4.03
C VAL A 125 11.38 -4.44 4.27
N ARG A 126 11.01 -4.81 5.50
CA ARG A 126 9.61 -4.92 5.95
C ARG A 126 9.04 -3.55 6.27
N VAL A 127 8.39 -2.96 5.28
CA VAL A 127 7.75 -1.62 5.37
C VAL A 127 6.29 -1.66 5.80
N ASP A 128 5.73 -2.87 5.95
CA ASP A 128 4.36 -3.11 6.39
C ASP A 128 4.22 -4.55 6.93
N TYR A 129 3.01 -4.95 7.32
CA TYR A 129 2.73 -6.28 7.86
C TYR A 129 2.36 -7.33 6.79
N SER A 130 2.50 -7.04 5.49
CA SER A 130 2.02 -7.90 4.39
C SER A 130 2.77 -9.23 4.25
N GLU A 131 4.01 -9.28 4.74
CA GLU A 131 4.86 -10.49 4.71
C GLU A 131 4.69 -11.35 5.97
N ILE A 132 3.95 -10.88 6.97
CA ILE A 132 3.72 -11.63 8.21
C ILE A 132 2.57 -12.61 8.01
N LYS A 133 2.83 -13.89 8.26
CA LYS A 133 1.77 -14.89 8.38
C LYS A 133 1.05 -14.66 9.71
N ILE A 134 -0.11 -14.00 9.66
CA ILE A 134 -0.98 -13.80 10.82
C ILE A 134 -1.94 -15.00 10.91
N PRO A 135 -1.79 -15.92 11.88
CA PRO A 135 -2.57 -17.16 11.95
C PRO A 135 -4.08 -16.91 12.08
N GLY A 136 -4.48 -15.78 12.70
CA GLY A 136 -5.88 -15.36 12.83
C GLY A 136 -6.55 -14.94 11.51
N MET A 137 -5.80 -14.71 10.42
CA MET A 137 -6.37 -14.46 9.11
C MET A 137 -6.85 -15.76 8.47
N LYS A 138 -8.13 -16.10 8.65
CA LYS A 138 -8.76 -17.11 7.77
C LYS A 138 -8.60 -16.63 6.32
N LYS A 139 -7.86 -17.39 5.50
CA LYS A 139 -7.80 -17.15 4.05
C LYS A 139 -9.23 -16.99 3.53
N PRO A 140 -9.53 -15.98 2.69
CA PRO A 140 -10.85 -15.87 2.10
C PRO A 140 -11.16 -17.19 1.38
N LYS A 141 -12.30 -17.82 1.73
CA LYS A 141 -12.79 -19.00 1.02
C LYS A 141 -12.92 -18.57 -0.45
N LYS A 142 -12.18 -19.22 -1.34
CA LYS A 142 -12.43 -19.10 -2.78
C LYS A 142 -13.90 -19.44 -3.01
N VAL A 143 -14.68 -18.47 -3.46
CA VAL A 143 -16.01 -18.74 -4.01
C VAL A 143 -15.75 -19.59 -5.24
N LYS A 144 -16.19 -20.86 -5.23
CA LYS A 144 -16.19 -21.70 -6.42
C LYS A 144 -17.22 -21.08 -7.36
N GLY A 145 -16.74 -20.49 -8.46
CA GLY A 145 -17.53 -20.28 -9.67
C GLY A 145 -17.57 -21.56 -10.49
#